data_AF-A0PCF7-F1
#
_entry.id   AF-A0PCF7-F1
#
_cell.length_a   1.000
_cell.length_b   1.000
_cell.length_c   1.000
_cell.angle_alpha   90.00
_cell.angle_beta   90.00
_cell.angle_gamma   90.00
#
_symmetry.space_group_name_H-M   'P 1'
#
loop_
_entity.id
_entity.type
_entity.pdbx_description
1 polymer ?
#
loop_
_entity_poly.entity_id
_entity_poly.type
_entity_poly.pdbx_seq_one_letter_code
_entity_poly.pdbx_strand_id
1 'polypeptide(L)'
;FKKKPDGIHRCCFKCEICPKGTYFNKTEDPYKRINCKDTEWSAPGITSYKQRELEFVLFTDSGAILIMVGACSYAVLTVAMSVLFAINYNTPVVRSAGGPMCFLILGCLCLSNVSVFFFFSKLTDSSCVMSYLSIFLFYTVPLACFVVRSFQIVFIFKIAAKFPNFLSL
;
A
#
# COMPACT_ATOMS: atom_id res chain seq x y z
N PHE A 1 30.93 -21.63 14.51
CA PHE A 1 32.36 -21.37 14.33
C PHE A 1 32.90 -22.20 13.17
N LYS A 2 33.48 -21.55 12.16
CA LYS A 2 34.12 -22.18 11.01
C LYS A 2 35.54 -22.60 11.37
N LYS A 3 36.01 -23.75 10.89
CA LYS A 3 37.41 -24.16 11.03
C LYS A 3 38.25 -23.54 9.91
N LYS A 4 39.31 -22.82 10.26
CA LYS A 4 40.32 -22.29 9.33
C LYS A 4 41.65 -23.02 9.58
N PRO A 5 42.23 -23.72 8.60
CA PRO A 5 43.50 -24.41 8.78
C PRO A 5 44.58 -23.45 9.27
N ASP A 6 45.39 -23.89 10.24
CA ASP A 6 46.47 -23.09 10.82
C ASP A 6 47.77 -23.90 10.77
N GLY A 7 48.66 -23.54 9.84
CA GLY A 7 49.90 -24.27 9.58
C GLY A 7 49.76 -25.49 8.65
N ILE A 8 50.77 -26.36 8.68
CA ILE A 8 50.96 -27.47 7.70
C ILE A 8 50.24 -28.76 8.15
N HIS A 9 50.00 -28.91 9.45
CA HIS A 9 49.37 -30.11 10.01
C HIS A 9 47.85 -30.04 9.86
N ARG A 10 47.25 -31.09 9.27
CA ARG A 10 45.78 -31.22 9.07
C ARG A 10 44.96 -31.15 10.37
N CYS A 11 45.59 -31.38 11.53
CA CYS A 11 44.93 -31.32 12.83
C CYS A 11 44.87 -29.89 13.43
N CYS A 12 45.65 -28.94 12.90
CA CYS A 12 45.70 -27.59 13.43
C CYS A 12 44.71 -26.69 12.70
N PHE A 13 43.76 -26.13 13.44
CA PHE A 13 42.79 -25.17 12.92
C PHE A 13 42.44 -24.11 13.97
N LYS A 14 42.23 -22.89 13.50
CA LYS A 14 41.66 -21.78 14.26
C LYS A 14 40.15 -21.73 14.05
N CYS A 15 39.41 -21.40 15.11
CA CYS A 15 37.97 -21.20 15.06
C CYS A 15 37.67 -19.74 14.74
N GLU A 16 36.99 -19.50 13.62
CA GLU A 16 36.54 -18.16 13.22
C GLU A 16 35.01 -18.04 13.38
N ILE A 17 34.55 -16.89 13.86
CA ILE A 17 33.12 -16.59 13.95
C ILE A 17 32.61 -16.27 12.54
N CYS A 18 31.54 -16.94 12.11
CA CYS A 18 30.89 -16.61 10.85
C CYS A 18 30.19 -15.24 10.97
N PRO A 19 30.38 -14.33 10.01
CA PRO A 19 29.66 -13.06 9.99
C PRO A 19 28.17 -13.30 9.73
N LYS A 20 27.36 -12.29 10.05
CA LYS A 20 25.90 -12.29 9.85
C LYS A 20 25.56 -12.68 8.40
N GLY A 21 24.49 -13.46 8.22
CA GLY A 21 24.04 -13.91 6.88
C GLY A 21 24.85 -15.07 6.28
N THR A 22 25.77 -15.66 7.03
CA THR A 22 26.55 -16.83 6.57
C THR A 22 26.57 -17.94 7.60
N TYR A 23 26.44 -19.18 7.15
CA TYR A 23 26.50 -20.38 7.99
C TYR A 23 27.51 -21.39 7.44
N PHE A 24 27.77 -22.46 8.19
CA PHE A 24 28.63 -23.56 7.75
C PHE A 24 27.92 -24.88 8.06
N ASN A 25 27.99 -25.84 7.14
CA ASN A 25 27.35 -27.14 7.31
C ASN A 25 28.35 -28.13 7.91
N LYS A 26 28.14 -28.54 9.17
CA LYS A 26 29.03 -29.49 9.85
C LYS A 26 29.07 -30.87 9.19
N THR A 27 27.99 -31.27 8.51
CA THR A 27 27.84 -32.61 7.93
C THR A 27 28.49 -32.73 6.56
N GLU A 28 28.52 -31.65 5.78
CA GLU A 28 29.10 -31.65 4.43
C GLU A 28 30.52 -31.10 4.39
N ASP A 29 30.75 -29.89 4.93
CA ASP A 29 32.07 -29.25 4.86
C ASP A 29 32.28 -28.24 6.00
N PRO A 30 33.07 -28.58 7.04
CA PRO A 30 33.36 -27.67 8.15
C PRO A 30 34.32 -26.52 7.78
N TYR A 31 34.87 -26.51 6.57
CA TYR A 31 35.83 -25.52 6.06
C TYR A 31 35.22 -24.55 5.04
N LYS A 32 34.01 -24.80 4.53
CA LYS A 32 33.34 -23.94 3.55
C LYS A 32 32.27 -23.09 4.20
N ARG A 33 32.24 -21.80 3.82
CA ARG A 33 31.19 -20.86 4.22
C ARG A 33 30.09 -20.89 3.16
N ILE A 34 28.85 -20.97 3.61
CA ILE A 34 27.67 -20.94 2.76
C ILE A 34 26.90 -19.66 3.07
N ASN A 35 26.53 -18.92 2.03
CA ASN A 35 25.68 -17.74 2.18
C ASN A 35 24.23 -18.17 2.39
N CYS A 36 23.50 -17.46 3.25
CA CYS A 36 22.05 -17.66 3.36
C CYS A 36 21.37 -17.24 2.05
N LYS A 37 20.25 -17.88 1.70
CA LYS A 37 19.36 -17.37 0.64
C LYS A 37 18.71 -16.06 1.10
N ASP A 38 18.18 -15.28 0.16
CA ASP A 38 17.55 -13.97 0.45
C ASP A 38 16.38 -14.05 1.45
N THR A 39 15.75 -15.22 1.55
CA THR A 39 14.63 -15.53 2.46
C THR A 39 15.07 -16.07 3.82
N GLU A 40 16.38 -16.22 4.05
CA GLU A 40 16.96 -16.87 5.23
C GLU A 40 17.93 -15.90 5.93
N TRP A 41 18.03 -16.03 7.25
CA TRP A 41 18.96 -15.26 8.07
C TRP A 41 19.68 -16.14 9.08
N SER A 42 20.97 -15.88 9.28
CA SER A 42 21.79 -16.53 10.31
C SER A 42 22.47 -15.51 11.20
N ALA A 43 22.33 -15.68 12.53
CA ALA A 43 23.05 -14.88 13.51
C ALA A 43 24.54 -15.28 13.56
N PRO A 44 25.43 -14.40 14.05
CA PRO A 44 26.85 -14.67 14.04
C PRO A 44 27.20 -15.89 14.91
N GLY A 45 27.97 -16.82 14.35
CA GLY A 45 28.44 -18.01 15.06
C GLY A 45 27.48 -19.22 15.10
N ILE A 46 26.25 -19.09 14.61
CA ILE A 46 25.23 -20.16 14.63
C ILE A 46 25.42 -21.14 13.45
N THR A 47 25.10 -22.42 13.67
CA THR A 47 25.23 -23.54 12.70
C THR A 47 23.97 -23.79 11.86
N SER A 48 22.92 -22.99 12.05
CA SER A 48 21.58 -23.20 11.50
C SER A 48 21.03 -21.87 11.03
N TYR A 49 20.38 -21.89 9.87
CA TYR A 49 19.63 -20.76 9.34
C TYR A 49 18.26 -20.69 10.01
N LYS A 50 17.75 -19.47 10.21
CA LYS A 50 16.35 -19.22 10.51
C LYS A 50 15.70 -18.61 9.28
N GLN A 51 14.48 -19.03 8.98
CA GLN A 51 13.69 -18.36 7.94
C GLN A 51 13.40 -16.93 8.40
N ARG A 52 13.55 -15.96 7.50
CA ARG A 52 13.32 -14.56 7.80
C ARG A 52 11.82 -14.38 8.04
N GLU A 53 11.43 -14.12 9.29
CA GLU A 53 10.08 -13.67 9.58
C GLU A 53 9.90 -12.30 8.92
N LEU A 54 8.99 -12.24 7.95
CA LEU A 54 8.49 -10.96 7.45
C LEU A 54 7.77 -10.31 8.63
N GLU A 55 8.27 -9.17 9.10
CA GLU A 55 7.50 -8.28 9.94
C GLU A 55 6.32 -7.79 9.11
N PHE A 56 5.23 -8.55 9.14
CA PHE A 56 3.94 -8.05 8.74
C PHE A 56 3.61 -6.92 9.70
N VAL A 57 3.11 -5.80 9.19
CA VAL A 57 2.50 -4.76 10.05
C VAL A 57 1.36 -5.47 10.78
N LEU A 58 1.63 -5.89 12.02
CA LEU A 58 0.63 -6.55 12.84
C LEU A 58 -0.52 -5.53 13.00
N PHE A 59 -1.76 -6.04 12.94
CA PHE A 59 -2.99 -5.28 13.17
C PHE A 59 -3.01 -4.51 14.51
N THR A 60 -2.04 -4.80 15.38
CA THR A 60 -1.79 -4.22 16.70
C THR A 60 -0.94 -2.94 16.66
N ASP A 61 -0.38 -2.58 15.50
CA ASP A 61 0.38 -1.36 15.36
C ASP A 61 -0.56 -0.14 15.30
N SER A 62 -0.23 0.90 16.05
CA SER A 62 -1.04 2.11 16.20
C SER A 62 -1.41 2.76 14.86
N GLY A 63 -0.51 2.65 13.87
CA GLY A 63 -0.75 3.13 12.50
C GLY A 63 -1.90 2.42 11.79
N ALA A 64 -2.03 1.09 11.94
CA ALA A 64 -3.09 0.33 11.31
C ALA A 64 -4.48 0.74 11.85
N ILE A 65 -4.56 0.95 13.17
CA ILE A 65 -5.79 1.38 13.84
C ILE A 65 -6.21 2.78 13.36
N LEU A 66 -5.27 3.73 13.29
CA LEU A 66 -5.54 5.09 12.81
C LEU A 66 -6.06 5.09 11.36
N ILE A 67 -5.45 4.27 10.49
CA ILE A 67 -5.88 4.17 9.09
C ILE A 67 -7.28 3.56 8.99
N MET A 68 -7.59 2.51 9.75
CA MET A 68 -8.94 1.93 9.76
C MET A 68 -9.99 2.91 10.28
N VAL A 69 -9.71 3.64 11.37
CA VAL A 69 -10.65 4.63 11.90
C VAL A 69 -10.87 5.76 10.90
N GLY A 70 -9.80 6.23 10.25
CA GLY A 70 -9.87 7.21 9.17
C GLY A 70 -10.66 6.70 7.96
N ALA A 71 -10.46 5.44 7.57
CA ALA A 71 -11.21 4.83 6.47
C ALA A 71 -12.70 4.74 6.80
N CYS A 72 -13.06 4.26 8.00
CA CYS A 72 -14.45 4.20 8.47
C CYS A 72 -15.11 5.58 8.50
N SER A 73 -14.46 6.60 9.07
CA SER A 73 -15.04 7.94 9.15
C SER A 73 -15.27 8.54 7.76
N TYR A 74 -14.32 8.33 6.85
CA TYR A 74 -14.44 8.75 5.46
C TYR A 74 -15.57 8.02 4.72
N ALA A 75 -15.73 6.71 4.93
CA ALA A 75 -16.83 5.93 4.36
C ALA A 75 -18.19 6.48 4.82
N VAL A 76 -18.34 6.73 6.13
CA VAL A 76 -19.57 7.29 6.71
C VAL A 76 -19.88 8.66 6.11
N LEU A 77 -18.89 9.55 5.99
CA LEU A 77 -19.05 10.85 5.35
C LEU A 77 -19.48 10.73 3.89
N THR A 78 -18.85 9.82 3.13
CA THR A 78 -19.15 9.63 1.70
C THR A 78 -20.56 9.08 1.49
N VAL A 79 -21.00 8.15 2.32
CA VAL A 79 -22.37 7.61 2.31
C VAL A 79 -23.37 8.69 2.71
N ALA A 80 -23.11 9.44 3.79
CA ALA A 80 -23.97 10.52 4.24
C ALA A 80 -24.16 11.58 3.14
N MET A 81 -23.07 11.99 2.48
CA MET A 81 -23.14 12.89 1.33
C MET A 81 -23.92 12.27 0.18
N SER A 82 -23.68 11.01 -0.17
CA SER A 82 -24.43 10.33 -1.24
C SER A 82 -25.93 10.30 -0.98
N VAL A 83 -26.33 9.98 0.26
CA VAL A 83 -27.75 9.97 0.68
C VAL A 83 -28.33 11.38 0.63
N LEU A 84 -27.62 12.39 1.13
CA LEU A 84 -28.06 13.78 1.10
C LEU A 84 -28.30 14.25 -0.34
N PHE A 85 -27.39 13.93 -1.25
CA PHE A 85 -27.50 14.25 -2.67
C PHE A 85 -28.64 13.48 -3.35
N ALA A 86 -28.89 12.23 -2.95
CA ALA A 86 -30.00 11.43 -3.47
C ALA A 86 -31.37 11.97 -3.02
N ILE A 87 -31.52 12.33 -1.74
CA ILE A 87 -32.76 12.93 -1.21
C ILE A 87 -33.01 14.29 -1.86
N ASN A 88 -31.97 15.10 -1.98
CA ASN A 88 -32.05 16.44 -2.57
C ASN A 88 -31.84 16.43 -4.09
N TYR A 89 -32.01 15.30 -4.77
CA TYR A 89 -31.73 15.16 -6.20
C TYR A 89 -32.51 16.17 -7.07
N ASN A 90 -33.74 16.48 -6.65
CA ASN A 90 -34.59 17.47 -7.32
C ASN A 90 -34.27 18.93 -6.95
N THR A 91 -33.36 19.18 -6.00
CA THR A 91 -32.96 20.55 -5.67
C THR A 91 -32.01 21.10 -6.74
N PRO A 92 -32.14 22.40 -7.07
CA PRO A 92 -31.24 23.04 -8.03
C PRO A 92 -29.78 22.98 -7.60
N VAL A 93 -29.50 22.83 -6.30
CA VAL A 93 -28.14 22.70 -5.74
C VAL A 93 -27.43 21.45 -6.29
N VAL A 94 -28.07 20.28 -6.26
CA VAL A 94 -27.46 19.02 -6.76
C VAL A 94 -27.31 19.06 -8.28
N ARG A 95 -28.27 19.66 -8.98
CA ARG A 95 -28.27 19.79 -10.44
C ARG A 95 -27.16 20.76 -10.91
N SER A 96 -26.94 21.86 -10.21
CA SER A 96 -25.87 22.84 -10.49
C SER A 96 -24.48 22.35 -10.07
N ALA A 97 -24.37 21.56 -9.01
CA ALA A 97 -23.09 20.96 -8.58
C ALA A 97 -22.57 19.87 -9.52
N GLY A 98 -23.37 19.43 -10.50
CA GLY A 98 -22.95 18.51 -11.56
C GLY A 98 -23.82 17.25 -11.71
N GLY A 99 -24.97 17.16 -11.02
CA GLY A 99 -25.98 16.12 -11.20
C GLY A 99 -25.38 14.70 -11.20
N PRO A 100 -25.57 13.90 -12.27
CA PRO A 100 -25.12 12.49 -12.34
C PRO A 100 -23.60 12.33 -12.19
N MET A 101 -22.81 13.33 -12.58
CA MET A 101 -21.35 13.28 -12.43
C MET A 101 -20.91 13.33 -10.96
N CYS A 102 -21.72 13.89 -10.06
CA CYS A 102 -21.40 13.91 -8.63
C CYS A 102 -21.54 12.50 -8.02
N PHE A 103 -22.57 11.75 -8.42
CA PHE A 103 -22.77 10.36 -8.03
C PHE A 103 -21.63 9.45 -8.52
N LEU A 104 -21.13 9.66 -9.74
CA LEU A 104 -19.98 8.91 -10.25
C LEU A 104 -18.73 9.14 -9.38
N ILE A 105 -18.46 10.38 -8.97
CA ILE A 105 -17.31 10.72 -8.12
C ILE A 105 -17.48 10.10 -6.72
N LEU A 106 -18.66 10.23 -6.12
CA LEU A 106 -18.97 9.60 -4.82
C LEU A 106 -18.80 8.07 -4.89
N GLY A 107 -19.25 7.43 -5.97
CA GLY A 107 -19.04 6.00 -6.20
C GLY A 107 -17.55 5.62 -6.25
N CYS A 108 -16.75 6.37 -7.01
CA CYS A 108 -15.30 6.17 -7.07
C CYS A 108 -14.62 6.32 -5.70
N LEU A 109 -15.04 7.30 -4.89
CA LEU A 109 -14.52 7.54 -3.54
C LEU A 109 -14.91 6.42 -2.56
N CYS A 110 -16.11 5.85 -2.71
CA CYS A 110 -16.51 4.66 -1.94
C CYS A 110 -15.65 3.44 -2.30
N LEU A 111 -15.46 3.17 -3.60
CA LEU A 111 -14.64 2.06 -4.07
C LEU A 111 -13.18 2.17 -3.60
N SER A 112 -12.59 3.36 -3.63
CA SER A 112 -11.23 3.57 -3.14
C SER A 112 -11.13 3.36 -1.62
N ASN A 113 -12.15 3.72 -0.85
CA ASN A 113 -12.16 3.49 0.59
C ASN A 113 -12.26 2.00 0.95
N VAL A 114 -13.13 1.25 0.28
CA VAL A 114 -13.27 -0.21 0.48
C VAL A 114 -11.94 -0.93 0.25
N SER A 115 -11.14 -0.46 -0.71
CA SER A 115 -9.84 -1.02 -1.05
C SER A 115 -8.83 -1.00 0.12
N VAL A 116 -8.95 -0.01 1.03
CA VAL A 116 -8.09 0.10 2.23
C VAL A 116 -8.34 -1.07 3.19
N PHE A 117 -9.58 -1.54 3.34
CA PHE A 117 -9.90 -2.68 4.21
C PHE A 117 -9.32 -4.00 3.69
N PHE A 118 -9.24 -4.15 2.36
CA PHE A 118 -8.63 -5.32 1.74
C PHE A 118 -7.11 -5.35 1.90
N PHE A 119 -6.44 -4.19 1.98
CA PHE A 119 -4.99 -4.10 2.22
C PHE A 119 -4.58 -4.71 3.57
N PHE A 120 -5.40 -4.55 4.60
CA PHE A 120 -5.14 -5.13 5.92
C PHE A 120 -5.50 -6.63 6.02
N SER A 121 -6.13 -7.21 5.00
CA SER A 121 -6.51 -8.62 4.98
C SER A 121 -5.33 -9.49 4.52
N LYS A 122 -4.92 -10.39 5.42
CA LYS A 122 -3.79 -11.35 5.40
C LYS A 122 -3.23 -11.71 4.01
N LEU A 123 -1.89 -11.70 3.92
CA LEU A 123 -1.10 -12.06 2.74
C LEU A 123 -1.52 -13.38 2.12
N THR A 124 -2.30 -13.28 1.08
CA THR A 124 -2.48 -14.29 0.04
C THR A 124 -1.95 -13.66 -1.24
N ASP A 125 -1.36 -14.39 -2.19
CA ASP A 125 -0.77 -13.80 -3.41
C ASP A 125 -1.74 -12.90 -4.18
N SER A 126 -3.04 -13.19 -4.11
CA SER A 126 -4.11 -12.34 -4.65
C SER A 126 -4.20 -10.96 -3.97
N SER A 127 -3.98 -10.90 -2.65
CA SER A 127 -3.96 -9.67 -1.86
C SER A 127 -2.77 -8.76 -2.20
N CYS A 128 -1.64 -9.32 -2.66
CA CYS A 128 -0.48 -8.54 -3.09
C CYS A 128 -0.78 -7.68 -4.32
N VAL A 129 -1.38 -8.29 -5.35
CA VAL A 129 -1.82 -7.59 -6.56
C VAL A 129 -2.92 -6.58 -6.24
N MET A 130 -3.89 -6.99 -5.41
CA MET A 130 -5.00 -6.13 -4.98
C MET A 130 -4.50 -4.89 -4.24
N SER A 131 -3.45 -5.03 -3.43
CA SER A 131 -2.85 -3.94 -2.67
C SER A 131 -2.22 -2.87 -3.56
N TYR A 132 -1.48 -3.28 -4.59
CA TYR A 132 -0.87 -2.34 -5.54
C TYR A 132 -1.93 -1.56 -6.32
N LEU A 133 -2.99 -2.25 -6.76
CA LEU A 133 -4.17 -1.63 -7.39
C LEU A 133 -4.87 -0.65 -6.45
N SER A 134 -5.05 -1.02 -5.19
CA SER A 134 -5.70 -0.18 -4.17
C SER A 134 -4.92 1.11 -3.91
N ILE A 135 -3.60 1.02 -3.78
CA ILE A 135 -2.71 2.19 -3.63
C ILE A 135 -2.83 3.08 -4.88
N PHE A 136 -2.73 2.51 -6.07
CA PHE A 136 -2.86 3.26 -7.31
C PHE A 136 -4.22 3.98 -7.40
N LEU A 137 -5.31 3.28 -7.10
CA LEU A 137 -6.66 3.85 -7.15
C LEU A 137 -6.88 4.93 -6.09
N PHE A 138 -6.31 4.79 -4.89
CA PHE A 138 -6.42 5.76 -3.82
C PHE A 138 -5.83 7.12 -4.19
N TYR A 139 -4.71 7.13 -4.91
CA TYR A 139 -4.09 8.38 -5.36
C TYR A 139 -4.68 8.87 -6.68
N THR A 140 -4.76 8.01 -7.69
CA THR A 140 -5.04 8.47 -9.06
C THR A 140 -6.49 8.87 -9.28
N VAL A 141 -7.46 8.14 -8.71
CA VAL A 141 -8.88 8.37 -9.00
C VAL A 141 -9.38 9.69 -8.38
N PRO A 142 -9.14 9.99 -7.09
CA PRO A 142 -9.54 11.28 -6.53
C PRO A 142 -8.85 12.45 -7.23
N LEU A 143 -7.54 12.37 -7.48
CA LEU A 143 -6.79 13.40 -8.19
C LEU A 143 -7.36 13.65 -9.60
N ALA A 144 -7.63 12.59 -10.36
CA ALA A 144 -8.26 12.71 -11.68
C ALA A 144 -9.65 13.36 -11.60
N CYS A 145 -10.48 12.97 -10.63
CA CYS A 145 -11.80 13.58 -10.42
C CYS A 145 -11.69 15.09 -10.09
N PHE A 146 -10.78 15.47 -9.18
CA PHE A 146 -10.54 16.88 -8.83
C PHE A 146 -10.06 17.69 -10.04
N VAL A 147 -9.16 17.13 -10.83
CA VAL A 147 -8.65 17.76 -12.06
C VAL A 147 -9.77 17.97 -13.07
N VAL A 148 -10.57 16.94 -13.37
CA VAL A 148 -11.70 17.04 -14.30
C VAL A 148 -12.70 18.12 -13.86
N ARG A 149 -13.04 18.16 -12.56
CA ARG A 149 -13.93 19.20 -12.02
C ARG A 149 -13.35 20.59 -12.12
N SER A 150 -12.07 20.75 -11.78
CA SER A 150 -11.39 22.04 -11.88
C SER A 150 -11.36 22.54 -13.33
N PHE A 151 -11.05 21.66 -14.29
CA PHE A 151 -11.09 22.00 -15.72
C PHE A 151 -12.49 22.38 -16.20
N GLN A 152 -13.53 21.65 -15.81
CA GLN A 152 -14.92 22.01 -16.15
C GLN A 152 -15.26 23.42 -15.67
N ILE A 153 -14.92 23.76 -14.42
CA ILE A 153 -15.19 25.07 -13.84
C ILE A 153 -14.46 26.16 -14.64
N VAL A 154 -13.15 25.99 -14.87
CA VAL A 154 -12.34 26.95 -15.64
C VAL A 154 -12.88 27.12 -17.06
N PHE A 155 -13.29 26.03 -17.70
CA PHE A 155 -13.84 26.05 -19.04
C PHE A 155 -15.19 26.79 -19.11
N ILE A 156 -16.08 26.56 -18.14
CA ILE A 156 -17.36 27.29 -18.01
C ILE A 156 -17.09 28.79 -17.84
N PHE A 157 -16.21 29.18 -16.93
CA PHE A 157 -15.87 30.60 -16.73
C PHE A 157 -15.23 31.23 -17.97
N LYS A 158 -14.37 30.49 -18.68
CA LYS A 158 -13.73 30.97 -19.92
C LYS A 158 -14.75 31.15 -21.05
N ILE A 159 -15.73 30.25 -21.17
CA ILE A 159 -16.82 30.40 -22.14
C ILE A 159 -17.74 31.55 -21.75
N ALA A 160 -18.14 31.65 -20.48
CA ALA A 160 -18.99 32.74 -20.00
C ALA A 160 -18.33 34.12 -20.22
N ALA A 161 -17.01 34.22 -20.00
CA ALA A 161 -16.25 35.43 -20.29
C ALA A 161 -16.11 35.72 -21.80
N LYS A 162 -16.11 34.68 -22.65
CA LYS A 162 -15.94 34.83 -24.10
C LYS A 162 -17.26 35.05 -24.86
N PHE A 163 -18.39 34.60 -24.32
CA PHE A 163 -19.73 34.73 -24.91
C PHE A 163 -20.77 35.12 -23.84
N PRO A 164 -20.82 36.40 -23.41
CA PRO A 164 -21.79 36.85 -22.41
C PRO A 164 -23.25 36.79 -22.89
N ASN A 165 -23.50 36.78 -24.22
CA ASN A 165 -24.85 36.79 -24.82
C ASN A 165 -25.53 35.41 -24.93
N PHE A 166 -24.89 34.30 -24.53
CA PHE A 166 -25.53 32.97 -24.58
C PHE A 166 -26.24 32.59 -23.27
N LEU A 167 -26.03 33.36 -22.19
CA LEU A 167 -26.62 33.10 -20.87
C LEU A 167 -27.90 33.92 -20.60
N SER A 168 -28.36 34.71 -21.58
CA SER A 168 -29.53 35.58 -21.48
C SER A 168 -30.73 35.14 -22.32
N LEU A 169 -30.82 33.86 -22.69
CA LEU A 169 -31.98 33.29 -23.40
C LEU A 169 -32.54 32.08 -22.66
#